data_AF-A0A0F6W5H5-F1
#
_entry.id   AF-A0A0F6W5H5-F1
#
_cell.length_a   1.000
_cell.length_b   1.000
_cell.length_c   1.000
_cell.angle_alpha   90.00
_cell.angle_beta   90.00
_cell.angle_gamma   90.00
#
_symmetry.space_group_name_H-M   'P 1'
#
loop_
_entity.id
_entity.type
_entity.pdbx_description
1 polymer ?
#
loop_
_entity_poly.entity_id
_entity_poly.type
_entity_poly.pdbx_seq_one_letter_code
_entity_poly.pdbx_strand_id
1 'polypeptide(L)'
;MSEARRLAATLLHDVGKYVARTARNLRDGQMIDGLFASMLLRDVYETYRGARASARFEELARPLAAIAPDARLDDVRTRLRAIDAREADARAGDAAALSAIARDARAIEETLRAIARERTS
;
A
#
# COMPACT_ATOMS: atom_id res chain seq x y z
N MET A 1 -16.93 8.61 16.85
CA MET A 1 -15.88 8.59 15.81
C MET A 1 -16.56 8.83 14.48
N SER A 2 -16.16 9.85 13.72
CA SER A 2 -16.78 10.15 12.41
C SER A 2 -16.52 9.01 11.41
N GLU A 3 -17.40 8.86 10.42
CA GLU A 3 -17.25 7.82 9.40
C GLU A 3 -15.97 8.00 8.58
N ALA A 4 -15.62 9.25 8.21
CA ALA A 4 -14.36 9.56 7.54
C ALA A 4 -13.13 9.13 8.36
N ARG A 5 -13.16 9.34 9.69
CA ARG A 5 -12.08 8.89 10.59
C ARG A 5 -11.98 7.37 10.63
N ARG A 6 -13.12 6.67 10.68
CA ARG A 6 -13.16 5.20 10.65
C ARG A 6 -12.57 4.67 9.34
N LEU A 7 -13.02 5.19 8.20
CA LEU A 7 -12.54 4.77 6.87
C LEU A 7 -11.04 5.05 6.69
N ALA A 8 -10.54 6.21 7.11
CA ALA A 8 -9.12 6.53 7.04
C ALA A 8 -8.27 5.60 7.93
N ALA A 9 -8.75 5.27 9.14
CA ALA A 9 -8.08 4.31 10.01
C ALA A 9 -8.08 2.90 9.41
N THR A 10 -9.18 2.47 8.79
CA THR A 10 -9.27 1.19 8.10
C THR A 10 -8.35 1.14 6.88
N LEU A 11 -8.25 2.21 6.09
CA LEU A 11 -7.29 2.29 4.96
C LEU A 11 -5.84 2.13 5.42
N LEU A 12 -5.44 2.86 6.46
CA LEU A 12 -4.10 2.72 7.02
C LEU A 12 -3.85 1.29 7.52
N HIS A 13 -4.84 0.65 8.13
CA HIS A 13 -4.71 -0.71 8.65
C HIS A 13 -4.66 -1.77 7.55
N ASP A 14 -5.63 -1.78 6.64
CA ASP A 14 -5.84 -2.86 5.67
C ASP A 14 -4.93 -2.72 4.44
N VAL A 15 -4.49 -1.50 4.11
CA VAL A 15 -3.63 -1.24 2.95
C VAL A 15 -2.26 -0.80 3.42
N GLY A 16 -2.16 0.31 4.15
CA GLY A 16 -0.88 0.92 4.52
C GLY A 16 0.04 -0.04 5.31
N LYS A 17 -0.46 -0.62 6.40
CA LYS A 17 0.33 -1.53 7.24
C LYS A 17 0.73 -2.80 6.52
N TYR A 18 -0.15 -3.39 5.71
CA TYR A 18 0.16 -4.64 5.01
C TYR A 18 1.18 -4.41 3.91
N VAL A 19 0.93 -3.44 3.02
CA VAL A 19 1.82 -3.13 1.90
C VAL A 19 3.21 -2.70 2.37
N ALA A 20 3.31 -1.94 3.46
CA ALA A 20 4.60 -1.49 3.97
C ALA A 20 5.27 -2.44 4.97
N ARG A 21 4.60 -3.50 5.46
CA ARG A 21 5.16 -4.40 6.48
C ARG A 21 6.52 -4.95 6.06
N THR A 22 6.59 -5.55 4.88
CA THR A 22 7.85 -6.06 4.36
C THR A 22 8.74 -4.95 3.81
N ALA A 23 8.17 -3.91 3.20
CA ALA A 23 8.94 -2.79 2.65
C ALA A 23 9.75 -2.00 3.71
N ARG A 24 9.27 -1.92 4.96
CA ARG A 24 10.00 -1.28 6.08
C ARG A 24 11.24 -2.04 6.51
N ASN A 25 11.29 -3.35 6.24
CA ASN A 25 12.44 -4.19 6.57
C ASN A 25 13.51 -4.17 5.47
N LEU A 26 13.21 -3.56 4.33
CA LEU A 26 14.14 -3.42 3.20
C LEU A 26 14.85 -2.07 3.27
N ARG A 27 16.18 -2.11 3.42
CA ARG A 27 16.99 -0.90 3.26
C ARG A 27 17.17 -0.58 1.79
N ASP A 28 17.28 0.71 1.45
CA ASP A 28 17.59 1.12 0.09
C ASP A 28 18.94 0.52 -0.34
N GLY A 29 18.97 -0.12 -1.51
CA GLY A 29 20.16 -0.79 -2.05
C GLY A 29 20.48 -2.16 -1.43
N GLN A 30 19.69 -2.64 -0.48
CA GLN A 30 19.85 -4.00 0.04
C GLN A 30 19.32 -5.01 -0.99
N MET A 31 20.11 -6.07 -1.26
CA MET A 31 19.61 -7.20 -2.03
C MET A 31 18.41 -7.82 -1.31
N ILE A 32 17.31 -7.94 -2.04
CA ILE A 32 16.10 -8.59 -1.57
C ILE A 32 16.29 -10.07 -1.84
N ASP A 33 16.53 -10.85 -0.79
CA ASP A 33 16.58 -12.31 -0.92
C ASP A 33 15.20 -12.89 -1.28
N GLY A 34 15.17 -14.14 -1.73
CA GLY A 34 13.93 -14.78 -2.17
C GLY A 34 12.85 -14.88 -1.09
N LEU A 35 13.23 -14.93 0.19
CA LEU A 35 12.28 -14.96 1.29
C LEU A 35 11.60 -13.60 1.46
N PHE A 36 12.37 -12.51 1.52
CA PHE A 36 11.83 -11.16 1.60
C PHE A 36 11.02 -10.80 0.36
N ALA A 37 11.43 -11.23 -0.83
CA ALA A 37 10.66 -11.06 -2.06
C ALA A 37 9.29 -11.75 -1.93
N SER A 38 9.26 -13.02 -1.50
CA SER A 38 8.00 -13.75 -1.34
C SER A 38 7.06 -13.12 -0.31
N MET A 39 7.60 -12.62 0.80
CA MET A 39 6.82 -11.92 1.83
C MET A 39 6.26 -10.59 1.32
N LEU A 40 7.06 -9.81 0.58
CA LEU A 40 6.63 -8.54 -0.01
C LEU A 40 5.50 -8.77 -1.03
N LEU A 41 5.65 -9.78 -1.89
CA LEU A 41 4.64 -10.12 -2.88
C LEU A 41 3.33 -10.56 -2.22
N ARG A 42 3.40 -11.38 -1.15
CA ARG A 42 2.21 -11.76 -0.37
C ARG A 42 1.57 -10.54 0.30
N ASP A 43 2.36 -9.65 0.88
CA ASP A 43 1.90 -8.43 1.53
C ASP A 43 1.21 -7.42 0.61
N VAL A 44 1.45 -7.52 -0.70
CA VAL A 44 0.89 -6.62 -1.72
C VAL A 44 -0.24 -7.28 -2.51
N TYR A 45 -0.04 -8.53 -2.94
CA TYR A 45 -0.94 -9.23 -3.86
C TYR A 45 -1.90 -10.19 -3.16
N GLU A 46 -1.59 -10.60 -1.93
CA GLU A 46 -2.38 -11.52 -1.10
C GLU A 46 -2.69 -10.87 0.27
N THR A 47 -3.15 -9.61 0.26
CA THR A 47 -3.48 -8.83 1.47
C THR A 47 -4.69 -9.42 2.23
N TYR A 48 -5.24 -8.71 3.22
CA TYR A 48 -6.29 -9.19 4.12
C TYR A 48 -7.37 -10.03 3.41
N ARG A 49 -7.44 -11.32 3.78
CA ARG A 49 -8.36 -12.34 3.20
C ARG A 49 -8.10 -12.70 1.72
N GLY A 50 -6.88 -12.56 1.22
CA GLY A 50 -6.50 -12.92 -0.15
C GLY A 50 -6.87 -11.88 -1.20
N ALA A 51 -7.28 -10.67 -0.79
CA ALA A 51 -7.55 -9.57 -1.69
C ALA A 51 -6.26 -8.83 -2.07
N ARG A 52 -6.22 -8.19 -3.24
CA ARG A 52 -5.13 -7.27 -3.59
C ARG A 52 -5.23 -5.96 -2.82
N ALA A 53 -4.10 -5.36 -2.49
CA ALA A 53 -4.06 -4.05 -1.83
C ALA A 53 -4.81 -2.98 -2.62
N SER A 54 -4.67 -3.00 -3.95
CA SER A 54 -5.35 -2.10 -4.88
C SER A 54 -6.87 -2.26 -4.85
N ALA A 55 -7.37 -3.50 -4.85
CA ALA A 55 -8.79 -3.78 -4.73
C ALA A 55 -9.35 -3.29 -3.39
N ARG A 56 -8.66 -3.63 -2.28
CA ARG A 56 -9.08 -3.21 -0.95
C ARG A 56 -9.04 -1.70 -0.76
N PHE A 57 -8.07 -1.02 -1.38
CA PHE A 57 -8.00 0.43 -1.40
C PHE A 57 -9.24 1.04 -2.07
N GLU A 58 -9.63 0.59 -3.26
CA GLU A 58 -10.78 1.17 -3.98
C GLU A 58 -12.10 1.01 -3.22
N GLU A 59 -12.30 -0.12 -2.53
CA GLU A 59 -13.46 -0.36 -1.68
C GLU A 59 -13.62 0.69 -0.56
N LEU A 60 -12.50 1.13 0.01
CA LEU A 60 -12.48 2.05 1.16
C LEU A 60 -12.30 3.52 0.74
N ALA A 61 -11.55 3.77 -0.33
CA ALA A 61 -11.25 5.11 -0.82
C ALA A 61 -12.47 5.76 -1.46
N ARG A 62 -13.34 4.99 -2.14
CA ARG A 62 -14.56 5.51 -2.76
C ARG A 62 -15.52 6.16 -1.75
N PRO A 63 -15.97 5.48 -0.67
CA PRO A 63 -16.82 6.13 0.33
C PRO A 63 -16.08 7.23 1.09
N LEU A 64 -14.77 7.10 1.33
CA LEU A 64 -14.00 8.16 1.99
C LEU A 64 -13.96 9.44 1.15
N ALA A 65 -13.68 9.34 -0.14
CA ALA A 65 -13.62 10.49 -1.05
C ALA A 65 -14.98 11.18 -1.21
N ALA A 66 -16.09 10.43 -1.11
CA ALA A 66 -17.44 11.01 -1.13
C ALA A 66 -17.74 11.87 0.11
N ILE A 67 -17.16 11.53 1.25
CA ILE A 67 -17.37 12.25 2.53
C ILE A 67 -16.34 13.36 2.72
N ALA A 68 -15.08 13.10 2.36
CA ALA A 68 -13.95 13.99 2.58
C ALA A 68 -12.93 13.85 1.43
N PRO A 69 -13.16 14.57 0.31
CA PRO A 69 -12.28 14.55 -0.85
C PRO A 69 -10.83 14.86 -0.47
N ASP A 70 -9.89 14.11 -1.06
CA ASP A 70 -8.46 14.25 -0.76
C ASP A 70 -7.65 13.78 -1.97
N ALA A 71 -6.95 14.71 -2.63
CA ALA A 71 -6.16 14.42 -3.82
C ALA A 71 -5.07 13.38 -3.57
N ARG A 72 -4.61 13.23 -2.32
CA ARG A 72 -3.62 12.21 -1.94
C ARG A 72 -4.15 10.78 -2.13
N LEU A 73 -5.47 10.58 -2.17
CA LEU A 73 -6.05 9.27 -2.50
C LEU A 73 -5.80 8.89 -3.97
N ASP A 74 -5.76 9.86 -4.88
CA ASP A 74 -5.43 9.60 -6.29
C ASP A 74 -3.95 9.26 -6.48
N ASP A 75 -3.06 9.87 -5.67
CA ASP A 75 -1.65 9.48 -5.63
C ASP A 75 -1.46 8.04 -5.15
N VAL A 76 -2.16 7.64 -4.08
CA VAL A 76 -2.12 6.26 -3.57
C VAL A 76 -2.66 5.28 -4.62
N ARG A 77 -3.76 5.62 -5.29
CA ARG A 77 -4.30 4.82 -6.41
C ARG A 77 -3.26 4.61 -7.51
N THR A 78 -2.58 5.69 -7.92
CA THR A 78 -1.56 5.65 -8.97
C THR A 78 -0.40 4.74 -8.59
N ARG A 79 0.08 4.83 -7.35
CA ARG A 79 1.16 3.97 -6.84
C ARG A 79 0.74 2.50 -6.77
N LEU A 80 -0.47 2.21 -6.30
CA LEU A 80 -0.98 0.83 -6.24
C LEU A 80 -1.09 0.21 -7.65
N ARG A 81 -1.53 0.98 -8.66
CA ARG A 81 -1.52 0.53 -10.06
C ARG A 81 -0.11 0.29 -10.58
N ALA A 82 0.84 1.17 -10.24
CA ALA A 82 2.22 1.02 -10.63
C ALA A 82 2.88 -0.22 -9.97
N ILE A 83 2.47 -0.56 -8.75
CA ILE A 83 2.84 -1.81 -8.09
C ILE A 83 2.25 -2.99 -8.87
N ASP A 84 0.93 -3.00 -9.13
CA ASP A 84 0.26 -4.07 -9.87
C ASP A 84 0.88 -4.33 -11.25
N ALA A 85 1.31 -3.29 -11.96
CA ALA A 85 1.96 -3.40 -13.26
C ALA A 85 3.32 -4.11 -13.21
N ARG A 86 3.97 -4.18 -12.03
CA ARG A 86 5.28 -4.82 -11.82
C ARG A 86 5.19 -6.24 -11.30
N GLU A 87 3.99 -6.81 -11.17
CA GLU A 87 3.78 -8.12 -10.57
C GLU A 87 4.58 -9.23 -11.27
N ALA A 88 4.56 -9.24 -12.61
CA ALA A 88 5.25 -10.27 -13.38
C ALA A 88 6.77 -10.23 -13.15
N ASP A 89 7.38 -9.05 -13.29
CA ASP A 89 8.82 -8.85 -13.11
C ASP A 89 9.25 -9.17 -11.67
N ALA A 90 8.46 -8.72 -10.69
CA ALA A 90 8.74 -8.97 -9.28
C ALA A 90 8.61 -10.45 -8.90
N ARG A 91 7.64 -11.18 -9.48
CA ARG A 91 7.53 -12.64 -9.35
C ARG A 91 8.67 -13.38 -10.04
N ALA A 92 9.25 -12.81 -11.09
CA ALA A 92 10.47 -13.33 -11.73
C ALA A 92 11.75 -13.04 -10.93
N GLY A 93 11.64 -12.31 -9.81
CA GLY A 93 12.78 -11.96 -8.96
C GLY A 93 13.57 -10.75 -9.45
N ASP A 94 13.00 -9.93 -10.34
CA ASP A 94 13.66 -8.71 -10.82
C ASP A 94 13.89 -7.73 -9.66
N ALA A 95 15.17 -7.44 -9.40
CA ALA A 95 15.58 -6.62 -8.26
C ALA A 95 15.09 -5.17 -8.39
N ALA A 96 14.99 -4.64 -9.62
CA ALA A 96 14.53 -3.28 -9.85
C ALA A 96 13.02 -3.15 -9.59
N ALA A 97 12.22 -4.14 -10.02
CA ALA A 97 10.80 -4.24 -9.76
C ALA A 97 10.52 -4.36 -8.26
N LEU A 98 11.23 -5.26 -7.56
CA LEU A 98 11.09 -5.43 -6.11
C LEU A 98 11.47 -4.17 -5.33
N SER A 99 12.55 -3.49 -5.73
CA SER A 99 12.96 -2.20 -5.14
C SER A 99 11.93 -1.10 -5.39
N ALA A 100 11.36 -1.03 -6.60
CA ALA A 100 10.31 -0.07 -6.94
C ALA A 100 9.03 -0.31 -6.12
N ILE A 101 8.60 -1.57 -5.98
CA ILE A 101 7.46 -1.95 -5.15
C ILE A 101 7.69 -1.54 -3.69
N ALA A 102 8.87 -1.83 -3.12
CA ALA A 102 9.18 -1.45 -1.75
C ALA A 102 9.20 0.08 -1.53
N ARG A 103 9.63 0.85 -2.54
CA ARG A 103 9.58 2.33 -2.50
C ARG A 103 8.14 2.85 -2.53
N ASP A 104 7.34 2.37 -3.48
CA ASP A 104 5.93 2.77 -3.60
C ASP A 104 5.12 2.37 -2.37
N ALA A 105 5.40 1.19 -1.81
CA ALA A 105 4.77 0.69 -0.58
C ALA A 105 5.00 1.60 0.63
N ARG A 106 6.24 2.06 0.84
CA ARG A 106 6.58 3.01 1.92
C ARG A 106 5.86 4.34 1.74
N ALA A 107 5.89 4.88 0.52
CA ALA A 107 5.21 6.14 0.20
C ALA A 107 3.69 6.04 0.45
N ILE A 108 3.05 4.93 0.07
CA ILE A 108 1.63 4.68 0.35
C ILE A 108 1.35 4.71 1.86
N GLU A 109 2.16 4.03 2.68
CA GLU A 109 1.96 4.02 4.14
C GLU A 109 2.08 5.43 4.74
N GLU A 110 3.09 6.19 4.33
CA GLU A 110 3.31 7.56 4.79
C GLU A 110 2.11 8.46 4.46
N THR A 111 1.62 8.39 3.22
CA THR A 111 0.43 9.14 2.79
C THR A 111 -0.81 8.75 3.58
N LEU A 112 -1.10 7.45 3.71
CA LEU A 112 -2.27 6.96 4.45
C LEU A 112 -2.20 7.31 5.94
N ARG A 113 -0.99 7.33 6.51
CA ARG A 113 -0.77 7.74 7.90
C ARG A 113 -1.03 9.22 8.10
N ALA A 114 -0.64 10.09 7.17
CA ALA A 114 -0.94 11.51 7.22
C ALA A 114 -2.45 11.77 7.14
N ILE A 115 -3.13 11.14 6.18
CA ILE A 115 -4.60 11.19 6.01
C ILE A 115 -5.32 10.77 7.30
N ALA A 116 -4.89 9.68 7.92
CA ALA A 116 -5.49 9.17 9.15
C ALA A 116 -5.27 10.12 10.33
N ARG A 117 -4.06 10.69 10.50
CA ARG A 117 -3.73 11.63 11.58
C ARG A 117 -4.58 12.88 11.53
N GLU A 118 -4.65 13.53 10.37
CA GLU A 118 -5.40 14.78 10.17
C GLU A 118 -6.91 14.60 10.40
N ARG A 119 -7.43 13.39 10.21
CA ARG A 119 -8.85 13.04 10.47
C ARG A 119 -9.10 12.55 11.90
N THR A 120 -8.04 12.39 12.69
CA THR A 120 -8.12 12.02 14.12
C THR A 120 -7.89 13.21 15.07
N SER A 121 -7.31 14.30 14.57
CA SER A 121 -7.24 15.62 15.22
C SER A 121 -8.61 16.28 15.27
#